data_AF-A0A4Q3S924-F1
#
_entry.id   AF-A0A4Q3S924-F1
#
_cell.length_a   1.000
_cell.length_b   1.000
_cell.length_c   1.000
_cell.angle_alpha   90.00
_cell.angle_beta   90.00
_cell.angle_gamma   90.00
#
_symmetry.space_group_name_H-M   'P 1'
#
loop_
_entity.id
_entity.type
_entity.pdbx_description
1 polymer ?
#
loop_
_entity_poly.entity_id
_entity_poly.type
_entity_poly.pdbx_seq_one_letter_code
_entity_poly.pdbx_strand_id
1 'polypeptide(L)'
;MLQDLPPTVDQVVVEAARLAPSPVDAVFSVVRVEEAIATAPRLDEALTSVPGVQLFRRTSSVAANPTTQGLSVRSIAGSGAGRALVTLDG
;
A
#
# COMPACT_ATOMS: atom_id res chain seq x y z
N MET A 1 -36.19 -4.99 22.58
CA MET A 1 -35.06 -5.94 22.51
C MET A 1 -33.80 -5.15 22.80
N LEU A 2 -33.33 -5.16 24.05
CA LEU A 2 -32.11 -4.46 24.46
C LEU A 2 -30.93 -5.31 23.96
N GLN A 3 -30.11 -4.76 23.07
CA GLN A 3 -28.88 -5.42 22.62
C GLN A 3 -27.80 -5.12 23.65
N ASP A 4 -27.21 -6.17 24.20
CA ASP A 4 -26.08 -6.05 25.11
C ASP A 4 -24.86 -5.55 24.31
N LEU A 5 -24.26 -4.45 24.75
CA LEU A 5 -23.05 -3.92 24.12
C LEU A 5 -21.86 -4.82 24.48
N PRO A 6 -20.96 -5.12 23.53
CA PRO A 6 -19.80 -5.95 23.82
C PRO A 6 -18.96 -5.29 24.92
N PRO A 7 -18.36 -6.10 25.82
CA PRO A 7 -17.51 -5.58 26.88
C PRO A 7 -16.29 -4.86 26.28
N THR A 8 -15.91 -3.74 26.90
CA THR A 8 -14.67 -3.05 26.54
C THR A 8 -13.47 -3.89 26.98
N VAL A 9 -12.58 -4.19 26.04
CA VAL A 9 -11.35 -4.95 26.26
C VAL A 9 -10.15 -4.08 25.89
N ASP A 10 -9.02 -4.32 26.56
CA ASP A 10 -7.76 -3.65 26.22
C ASP A 10 -7.24 -4.10 24.85
N GLN A 11 -6.77 -3.15 24.05
CA GLN A 11 -6.16 -3.45 22.76
C GLN A 11 -4.74 -3.97 22.98
N VAL A 12 -4.49 -5.23 22.57
CA VAL A 12 -3.15 -5.81 22.55
C VAL A 12 -2.66 -5.87 21.11
N VAL A 13 -1.62 -5.10 20.79
CA VAL A 13 -0.95 -5.13 19.49
C VAL A 13 0.24 -6.08 19.56
N VAL A 14 0.25 -7.10 18.71
CA VAL A 14 1.34 -8.07 18.59
C VAL A 14 2.02 -7.84 17.25
N GLU A 15 3.27 -7.37 17.27
CA GLU A 15 4.09 -7.19 16.08
C GLU A 15 5.14 -8.30 15.97
N ALA A 16 5.40 -8.77 14.75
CA ALA A 16 6.54 -9.64 14.49
C ALA A 16 7.86 -8.86 14.73
N ALA A 17 8.93 -9.57 15.12
CA ALA A 17 10.24 -8.95 15.22
C ALA A 17 10.67 -8.43 13.84
N ARG A 18 10.87 -7.11 13.72
CA ARG A 18 11.39 -6.50 12.49
C ARG A 18 12.83 -6.96 12.30
N LEU A 19 13.19 -7.38 11.10
CA LEU A 19 14.59 -7.62 10.78
C LEU A 19 15.36 -6.31 10.90
N ALA A 20 16.57 -6.39 11.44
CA ALA A 20 17.47 -5.25 11.43
C ALA A 20 17.78 -4.86 9.96
N PRO A 21 17.99 -3.56 9.66
CA PRO A 21 18.38 -3.12 8.34
C PRO A 21 19.59 -3.90 7.85
N SER A 22 19.53 -4.38 6.60
CA SER A 22 20.65 -5.11 6.00
C SER A 22 21.61 -4.12 5.36
N PRO A 23 22.95 -4.31 5.49
CA PRO A 23 23.92 -3.53 4.72
C PRO A 23 23.71 -3.62 3.20
N VAL A 24 23.06 -4.69 2.74
CA VAL A 24 22.74 -4.91 1.33
C VAL A 24 21.54 -4.06 0.88
N ASP A 25 20.75 -3.48 1.77
CA ASP A 25 19.54 -2.73 1.40
C ASP A 25 19.83 -1.57 0.44
N ALA A 26 21.04 -1.00 0.51
CA ALA A 26 21.52 0.06 -0.37
C ALA A 26 21.59 -0.33 -1.86
N VAL A 27 21.57 -1.62 -2.21
CA VAL A 27 21.56 -2.07 -3.60
C VAL A 27 20.16 -2.06 -4.21
N PHE A 28 19.11 -1.98 -3.38
CA PHE A 28 17.74 -1.90 -3.86
C PHE A 28 17.34 -0.46 -4.20
N SER A 29 16.44 -0.34 -5.16
CA SER A 29 15.84 0.95 -5.53
C SER A 29 14.75 1.29 -4.53
N VAL A 30 15.00 2.28 -3.68
CA VAL A 30 14.03 2.79 -2.71
C VAL A 30 13.67 4.23 -3.08
N VAL A 31 12.37 4.52 -3.18
CA VAL A 31 11.85 5.87 -3.38
C VAL A 31 10.98 6.21 -2.18
N ARG A 32 11.31 7.32 -1.52
CA ARG A 32 10.52 7.87 -0.42
C ARG A 32 9.67 9.01 -0.95
N VAL A 33 8.36 8.92 -0.75
CA VAL A 33 7.38 9.89 -1.25
C VAL A 33 6.72 10.53 -0.03
N GLU A 34 6.89 11.83 0.13
CA GLU A 34 6.31 12.58 1.27
C GLU A 34 5.37 13.67 0.75
N GLU A 35 5.89 14.58 -0.08
CA GLU A 35 5.15 15.75 -0.58
C GLU A 35 3.94 15.39 -1.44
N ALA A 36 4.09 14.44 -2.37
CA ALA A 36 2.99 14.03 -3.24
C ALA A 36 1.83 13.37 -2.45
N ILE A 37 2.14 12.65 -1.37
CA ILE A 37 1.11 12.01 -0.53
C ILE A 37 0.33 13.07 0.25
N ALA A 38 1.00 14.14 0.69
CA ALA A 38 0.35 15.19 1.46
C ALA A 38 -0.69 16.00 0.65
N THR A 39 -0.56 16.02 -0.68
CA THR A 39 -1.38 16.89 -1.56
C THR A 39 -2.31 16.11 -2.49
N ALA A 40 -2.02 14.84 -2.78
CA ALA A 40 -2.85 14.04 -3.67
C ALA A 40 -4.19 13.66 -3.03
N PRO A 41 -5.28 13.57 -3.83
CA PRO A 41 -6.58 13.16 -3.34
C PRO A 41 -6.64 11.68 -2.91
N ARG A 42 -5.71 10.86 -3.42
CA ARG A 42 -5.57 9.43 -3.08
C ARG A 42 -4.11 9.00 -3.07
N LEU A 43 -3.82 7.99 -2.25
CA LEU A 43 -2.48 7.44 -2.10
C LEU A 43 -1.95 6.84 -3.41
N ASP A 44 -2.76 6.05 -4.09
CA ASP A 44 -2.38 5.38 -5.34
C ASP A 44 -2.13 6.36 -6.49
N GLU A 45 -2.90 7.45 -6.55
CA GLU A 45 -2.65 8.57 -7.46
C GLU A 45 -1.33 9.27 -7.14
N ALA A 46 -1.03 9.54 -5.86
CA ALA A 46 0.25 10.10 -5.43
C ALA A 46 1.45 9.26 -5.91
N LEU A 47 1.32 7.93 -5.79
CA LEU A 47 2.36 6.98 -6.16
C LEU A 47 2.64 6.95 -7.67
N THR A 48 1.70 7.41 -8.52
CA THR A 48 1.95 7.48 -9.98
C THR A 48 3.01 8.51 -10.38
N SER A 49 3.39 9.42 -9.47
CA SER A 49 4.55 10.30 -9.66
C SER A 49 5.90 9.55 -9.63
N VAL A 50 5.93 8.34 -9.08
CA VAL A 50 7.14 7.52 -8.97
C VAL A 50 7.39 6.76 -10.27
N PRO A 51 8.60 6.85 -10.85
CA PRO A 51 8.95 6.09 -12.04
C PRO A 51 8.73 4.58 -11.89
N GLY A 52 8.07 3.98 -12.88
CA GLY A 52 7.79 2.55 -12.88
C GLY A 52 6.57 2.12 -12.07
N VAL A 53 5.85 3.05 -11.42
CA VAL A 53 4.54 2.80 -10.81
C VAL A 53 3.43 3.09 -11.81
N GLN A 54 2.47 2.17 -11.94
CA GLN A 54 1.30 2.36 -12.82
C GLN A 54 0.05 1.74 -12.21
N LEU A 55 -1.10 2.36 -12.49
CA LEU A 55 -2.43 1.83 -12.16
C LEU A 55 -3.04 1.15 -13.40
N PHE A 56 -3.81 0.10 -13.19
CA PHE A 56 -4.53 -0.56 -14.28
C PHE A 56 -5.46 0.42 -14.98
N ARG A 57 -5.22 0.66 -16.27
CA ARG A 57 -5.99 1.61 -17.10
C ARG A 57 -6.09 3.02 -16.52
N ARG A 58 -5.16 3.42 -15.63
CA ARG A 58 -5.20 4.71 -14.90
C ARG A 58 -6.48 4.91 -14.08
N THR A 59 -7.13 3.82 -13.67
CA THR A 59 -8.27 3.85 -12.75
C THR A 59 -7.74 3.96 -11.33
N SER A 60 -8.13 5.01 -10.59
CA SER A 60 -7.77 5.15 -9.18
C SER A 60 -8.60 4.27 -8.26
N SER A 61 -8.15 4.12 -7.02
CA SER A 61 -8.74 3.26 -5.99
C SER A 61 -10.20 3.61 -5.67
N VAL A 62 -10.67 4.79 -6.08
CA VAL A 62 -12.07 5.22 -5.96
C VAL A 62 -13.01 4.35 -6.79
N ALA A 63 -12.58 3.95 -7.99
CA ALA A 63 -13.40 3.20 -8.94
C ALA A 63 -12.80 1.83 -9.31
N ALA A 64 -11.58 1.54 -8.87
CA ALA A 64 -10.93 0.26 -9.11
C ALA A 64 -11.62 -0.87 -8.33
N ASN A 65 -11.69 -2.05 -8.93
CA ASN A 65 -12.11 -3.25 -8.22
C ASN A 65 -10.98 -3.69 -7.27
N PRO A 66 -11.20 -3.68 -5.94
CA PRO A 66 -10.13 -3.81 -4.96
C PRO A 66 -9.42 -5.18 -4.95
N THR A 67 -10.01 -6.22 -5.57
CA THR A 67 -9.42 -7.57 -5.60
C THR A 67 -8.77 -7.91 -6.94
N THR A 68 -9.07 -7.17 -8.01
CA THR A 68 -8.63 -7.53 -9.37
C THR A 68 -7.89 -6.41 -10.10
N GLN A 69 -7.98 -5.17 -9.61
CA GLN A 69 -7.35 -3.99 -10.21
C GLN A 69 -6.48 -3.31 -9.17
N GLY A 70 -5.17 -3.49 -9.31
CA GLY A 70 -4.20 -3.01 -8.33
C GLY A 70 -3.05 -2.22 -8.93
N LEU A 71 -2.13 -1.88 -8.04
CA LEU A 71 -0.86 -1.21 -8.34
C LEU A 71 0.10 -2.18 -9.05
N SER A 72 0.83 -1.66 -10.03
CA SER A 72 1.96 -2.33 -10.67
C SER A 72 3.24 -1.53 -10.45
N VAL A 73 4.35 -2.25 -10.27
CA VAL A 73 5.70 -1.68 -10.11
C VAL A 73 6.61 -2.37 -11.12
N ARG A 74 7.44 -1.59 -11.83
CA ARG A 74 8.36 -2.09 -12.86
C ARG A 74 7.67 -2.91 -13.96
N SER A 75 6.44 -2.53 -14.30
CA SER A 75 5.61 -3.19 -15.32
C SER A 75 5.27 -4.67 -15.04
N ILE A 76 5.42 -5.12 -13.78
CA ILE A 76 4.92 -6.42 -13.35
C ILE A 76 3.44 -6.25 -12.98
N ALA A 77 2.55 -7.04 -13.58
CA ALA A 77 1.06 -6.97 -13.50
C ALA A 77 0.33 -6.30 -14.68
N GLY A 78 0.74 -6.53 -15.93
CA GLY A 78 0.06 -5.96 -17.12
C GLY A 78 -1.41 -6.33 -17.32
N SER A 79 -1.92 -7.36 -16.62
CA SER A 79 -3.34 -7.79 -16.69
C SER A 79 -4.27 -7.02 -15.74
N GLY A 80 -3.73 -6.17 -14.87
CA GLY A 80 -4.47 -5.41 -13.86
C GLY A 80 -4.45 -6.01 -12.46
N ALA A 81 -4.22 -7.33 -12.34
CA ALA A 81 -4.06 -7.97 -11.04
C ALA A 81 -2.73 -7.58 -10.41
N GLY A 82 -2.76 -6.71 -9.39
CA GLY A 82 -1.58 -6.16 -8.73
C GLY A 82 -0.59 -7.25 -8.28
N ARG A 83 0.71 -6.97 -8.44
CA ARG A 83 1.82 -7.84 -8.04
C ARG A 83 2.79 -7.14 -7.07
N ALA A 84 2.41 -5.97 -6.59
CA ALA A 84 3.13 -5.26 -5.55
C ALA A 84 2.68 -5.78 -4.17
N LEU A 85 3.65 -6.04 -3.29
CA LEU A 85 3.37 -6.20 -1.86
C LEU A 85 3.10 -4.82 -1.28
N VAL A 86 1.96 -4.66 -0.61
CA VAL A 86 1.58 -3.43 0.08
C VAL A 86 1.47 -3.75 1.57
N THR A 87 2.13 -2.95 2.39
CA THR A 87 2.19 -3.08 3.84
C THR A 87 1.77 -1.76 4.49
N LEU A 88 1.25 -1.84 5.70
CA LEU A 88 1.01 -0.70 6.58
C LEU A 88 1.77 -0.97 7.87
N ASP A 89 2.75 -0.12 8.18
CA ASP A 89 3.65 -0.26 9.33
C ASP A 89 4.55 -1.52 9.35
N GLY A 90 4.53 -2.32 8.28
CA GLY A 90 5.35 -3.52 8.10
C GLY A 90 4.50 -4.76 7.89
#